data_AF-F7RQA5-F1
#
_entry.id   AF-F7RQA5-F1
#
_cell.length_a   1.000
_cell.length_b   1.000
_cell.length_c   1.000
_cell.angle_alpha   90.00
_cell.angle_beta   90.00
_cell.angle_gamma   90.00
#
_symmetry.space_group_name_H-M   'P 1'
#
loop_
_entity.id
_entity.type
_entity.pdbx_description
1 polymer ?
#
loop_
_entity_poly.entity_id
_entity_poly.type
_entity_poly.pdbx_seq_one_letter_code
_entity_poly.pdbx_strand_id
1 'polypeptide(L)'
;MKVIKISTVLLLISLLAACATQTLVPVSVVLGGNADSLKNEYFPIEPLIAKSQVEISENGQMVEKDIRTLSNAQKLGYLGDTRVVVTLAKETASGELSYLTGKVTGEKGKYVAFMDYANFFIDDLSDGSTVIGRARVGVGLRLVARIQTNKKGIDLGSILKIGFAANKSELSGELEVRAIGVTSKEIQDLLPGSLPNLDESSIQRALEAMAAVKTKIHDPATSVQPRIMAVALNETNMLDKAGVKPEKG
;
A
#
# COMPACT_ATOMS: atom_id res chain seq x y z
N MET A 1 -52.47 -26.95 55.15
CA MET A 1 -51.26 -27.80 55.09
C MET A 1 -50.46 -27.38 53.86
N LYS A 2 -49.22 -26.92 54.06
CA LYS A 2 -48.12 -26.64 53.11
C LYS A 2 -48.24 -25.53 52.04
N VAL A 3 -47.27 -24.61 52.16
CA VAL A 3 -46.84 -23.50 51.29
C VAL A 3 -45.78 -24.01 50.29
N ILE A 4 -45.82 -23.63 49.01
CA ILE A 4 -44.68 -23.57 48.04
C ILE A 4 -45.08 -22.53 46.95
N LYS A 5 -44.64 -21.25 46.91
CA LYS A 5 -43.37 -20.60 46.53
C LYS A 5 -42.86 -20.80 45.07
N ILE A 6 -42.82 -19.68 44.32
CA ILE A 6 -41.73 -19.18 43.43
C ILE A 6 -41.48 -20.02 42.14
N SER A 7 -41.44 -19.50 40.90
CA SER A 7 -40.62 -18.40 40.41
C SER A 7 -41.03 -17.93 39.01
N THR A 8 -41.03 -16.62 38.82
CA THR A 8 -41.03 -15.92 37.52
C THR A 8 -39.75 -16.24 36.76
N VAL A 9 -39.83 -16.70 35.51
CA VAL A 9 -38.69 -16.76 34.59
C VAL A 9 -38.92 -15.73 33.49
N LEU A 10 -38.21 -14.61 33.63
CA LEU A 10 -38.10 -13.53 32.66
C LEU A 10 -37.02 -13.95 31.64
N LEU A 11 -37.40 -14.21 30.40
CA LEU A 11 -36.47 -14.56 29.34
C LEU A 11 -35.81 -13.27 28.81
N LEU A 12 -34.61 -12.97 29.30
CA LEU A 12 -33.77 -11.87 28.81
C LEU A 12 -33.03 -12.36 27.55
N ILE A 13 -33.52 -11.99 26.36
CA ILE A 13 -32.79 -12.22 25.10
C ILE A 13 -31.69 -11.17 25.00
N SER A 14 -30.45 -11.61 25.19
CA SER A 14 -29.26 -10.79 25.05
C SER A 14 -28.97 -10.54 23.56
N LEU A 15 -29.03 -9.28 23.15
CA LEU A 15 -28.45 -8.82 21.89
C LEU A 15 -26.92 -8.92 22.01
N LEU A 16 -26.33 -9.93 21.38
CA LEU A 16 -24.91 -9.92 21.02
C LEU A 16 -24.74 -8.96 19.84
N ALA A 17 -24.47 -7.70 20.14
CA ALA A 17 -23.94 -6.75 19.17
C ALA A 17 -22.55 -7.25 18.76
N ALA A 18 -22.45 -7.84 17.57
CA ALA A 18 -21.19 -8.12 16.93
C ALA A 18 -20.47 -6.77 16.71
N CYS A 19 -19.39 -6.56 17.47
CA CYS A 19 -18.51 -5.42 17.27
C CYS A 19 -17.75 -5.67 15.97
N ALA A 20 -18.29 -5.19 14.85
CA ALA A 20 -17.57 -5.11 13.59
C ALA A 20 -16.42 -4.12 13.78
N THR A 21 -15.22 -4.62 14.04
CA THR A 21 -13.99 -3.82 14.00
C THR A 21 -13.81 -3.27 12.60
N GLN A 22 -14.25 -2.03 12.40
CA GLN A 22 -13.96 -1.21 11.24
C GLN A 22 -12.43 -1.11 11.09
N THR A 23 -11.91 -1.55 9.96
CA THR A 23 -10.53 -1.24 9.56
C THR A 23 -10.43 0.26 9.33
N LEU A 24 -9.83 0.96 10.28
CA LEU A 24 -9.46 2.37 10.14
C LEU A 24 -8.60 2.51 8.88
N VAL A 25 -9.11 3.21 7.88
CA VAL A 25 -8.33 3.63 6.71
C VAL A 25 -7.43 4.79 7.17
N PRO A 26 -6.09 4.68 7.08
CA PRO A 26 -5.20 5.74 7.52
C PRO A 26 -5.12 6.87 6.48
N VAL A 27 -5.14 8.09 7.03
CA VAL A 27 -4.67 9.41 6.56
C VAL A 27 -4.91 9.81 5.09
N SER A 28 -5.55 10.97 4.96
CA SER A 28 -5.90 11.76 3.77
C SER A 28 -4.99 11.56 2.55
N VAL A 29 -5.56 11.06 1.44
CA VAL A 29 -4.96 11.13 0.11
C VAL A 29 -5.52 12.38 -0.58
N VAL A 30 -4.67 13.34 -0.90
CA VAL A 30 -5.08 14.53 -1.65
C VAL A 30 -4.81 14.29 -3.14
N LEU A 31 -5.87 14.15 -3.94
CA LEU A 31 -5.73 14.02 -5.39
C LEU A 31 -5.45 15.41 -5.99
N GLY A 32 -4.26 15.60 -6.57
CA GLY A 32 -3.93 16.83 -7.29
C GLY A 32 -4.39 16.75 -8.76
N GLY A 33 -5.32 17.62 -9.17
CA GLY A 33 -5.81 17.73 -10.56
C GLY A 33 -7.30 17.43 -10.73
N ASN A 34 -7.83 17.61 -11.96
CA ASN A 34 -9.22 17.27 -12.30
C ASN A 34 -9.48 15.79 -11.98
N ALA A 35 -10.24 15.56 -10.91
CA ALA A 35 -10.59 14.25 -10.35
C ALA A 35 -11.10 13.26 -11.43
N ASP A 36 -11.79 13.79 -12.45
CA ASP A 36 -12.30 13.01 -13.58
C ASP A 36 -11.27 12.22 -14.41
N SER A 37 -9.97 12.55 -14.34
CA SER A 37 -8.93 11.87 -15.13
C SER A 37 -8.32 10.61 -14.47
N LEU A 38 -8.64 10.33 -13.20
CA LEU A 38 -7.89 9.38 -12.36
C LEU A 38 -8.64 8.08 -12.02
N LYS A 39 -9.76 7.78 -12.70
CA LYS A 39 -10.73 6.72 -12.31
C LYS A 39 -10.18 5.28 -12.20
N ASN A 40 -8.89 5.02 -12.43
CA ASN A 40 -8.25 3.71 -12.27
C ASN A 40 -6.79 3.73 -11.75
N GLU A 41 -6.29 4.86 -11.21
CA GLU A 41 -4.93 4.91 -10.66
C GLU A 41 -4.87 4.39 -9.21
N TYR A 42 -3.82 3.62 -8.91
CA TYR A 42 -3.56 3.10 -7.57
C TYR A 42 -2.42 3.88 -6.93
N PHE A 43 -2.68 4.39 -5.73
CA PHE A 43 -1.74 5.17 -4.95
C PHE A 43 -1.07 4.31 -3.89
N PRO A 44 0.27 4.31 -3.82
CA PRO A 44 1.01 3.70 -2.72
C PRO A 44 0.49 4.19 -1.37
N ILE A 45 0.36 3.29 -0.41
CA ILE A 45 0.11 3.64 1.00
C ILE A 45 1.11 2.91 1.88
N GLU A 46 1.25 3.35 3.14
CA GLU A 46 1.96 2.53 4.12
C GLU A 46 1.28 1.16 4.23
N PRO A 47 2.01 0.04 4.10
CA PRO A 47 1.39 -1.26 3.98
C PRO A 47 0.53 -1.65 5.18
N LEU A 48 -0.71 -2.06 4.91
CA LEU A 48 -1.66 -2.48 5.95
C LEU A 48 -1.88 -3.98 5.95
N ILE A 49 -2.32 -4.51 7.10
CA ILE A 49 -2.68 -5.92 7.21
C ILE A 49 -3.87 -6.21 6.30
N ALA A 50 -3.69 -7.13 5.34
CA ALA A 50 -4.79 -7.63 4.54
C ALA A 50 -5.63 -8.63 5.33
N LYS A 51 -6.95 -8.51 5.21
CA LYS A 51 -7.95 -9.44 5.79
C LYS A 51 -8.82 -10.07 4.68
N SER A 52 -8.28 -10.11 3.48
CA SER A 52 -8.93 -10.58 2.26
C SER A 52 -9.40 -12.02 2.43
N GLN A 53 -10.61 -12.27 1.94
CA GLN A 53 -11.12 -13.61 1.75
C GLN A 53 -10.83 -14.04 0.31
N VAL A 54 -10.31 -15.26 0.14
CA VAL A 54 -9.93 -15.80 -1.18
C VAL A 54 -10.49 -17.21 -1.35
N GLU A 55 -10.90 -17.55 -2.57
CA GLU A 55 -11.51 -18.85 -2.89
C GLU A 55 -10.45 -19.87 -3.29
N ILE A 56 -10.15 -20.86 -2.44
CA ILE A 56 -9.24 -21.98 -2.74
C ILE A 56 -10.01 -23.21 -3.19
N SER A 57 -9.42 -24.04 -4.05
CA SER A 57 -9.94 -25.38 -4.33
C SER A 57 -9.50 -26.36 -3.24
N GLU A 58 -10.44 -26.93 -2.49
CA GLU A 58 -10.22 -28.03 -1.55
C GLU A 58 -11.11 -29.22 -1.95
N ASN A 59 -10.49 -30.38 -2.20
CA ASN A 59 -11.19 -31.60 -2.61
C ASN A 59 -12.11 -31.42 -3.84
N GLY A 60 -11.74 -30.54 -4.77
CA GLY A 60 -12.52 -30.24 -5.97
C GLY A 60 -13.69 -29.26 -5.77
N GLN A 61 -13.84 -28.69 -4.57
CA GLN A 61 -14.81 -27.63 -4.28
C GLN A 61 -14.10 -26.30 -3.99
N MET A 62 -14.70 -25.19 -4.41
CA MET A 62 -14.20 -23.86 -4.06
C MET A 62 -14.70 -23.48 -2.67
N VAL A 63 -13.77 -23.13 -1.78
CA VAL A 63 -14.05 -22.69 -0.42
C VAL A 63 -13.38 -21.36 -0.15
N GLU A 64 -14.11 -20.45 0.49
CA GLU A 64 -13.62 -19.13 0.88
C GLU A 64 -12.80 -19.24 2.17
N LYS A 65 -11.59 -18.67 2.16
CA LYS A 65 -10.71 -18.62 3.34
C LYS A 65 -10.01 -17.28 3.50
N ASP A 66 -9.75 -16.93 4.74
CA ASP A 66 -8.90 -15.80 5.08
C ASP A 66 -7.46 -16.07 4.62
N ILE A 67 -6.92 -15.17 3.79
CA ILE A 67 -5.58 -15.30 3.19
C ILE A 67 -4.47 -15.49 4.24
N ARG A 68 -4.67 -15.00 5.47
CA ARG A 68 -3.69 -15.13 6.57
C ARG A 68 -3.52 -16.58 7.03
N THR A 69 -4.56 -17.40 6.86
CA THR A 69 -4.59 -18.82 7.29
C THR A 69 -3.95 -19.76 6.28
N LEU A 70 -3.69 -19.29 5.06
CA LEU A 70 -3.12 -20.09 3.99
C LEU A 70 -1.62 -20.36 4.19
N SER A 71 -1.15 -21.48 3.62
CA SER A 71 0.29 -21.76 3.51
C SER A 71 0.99 -20.75 2.60
N ASN A 72 2.31 -20.61 2.70
CA ASN A 72 3.07 -19.69 1.84
C ASN A 72 2.89 -20.01 0.35
N ALA A 73 2.88 -21.30 -0.02
CA ALA A 73 2.67 -21.72 -1.40
C ALA A 73 1.30 -21.30 -1.93
N GLN A 74 0.24 -21.50 -1.14
CA GLN A 74 -1.11 -21.05 -1.48
C GLN A 74 -1.18 -19.53 -1.60
N LYS A 75 -0.63 -18.78 -0.62
CA LYS A 75 -0.57 -17.31 -0.67
C LYS A 75 0.09 -16.82 -1.94
N LEU A 76 1.29 -17.33 -2.27
CA LEU A 76 2.02 -16.94 -3.47
C LEU A 76 1.25 -17.32 -4.75
N GLY A 77 0.54 -18.45 -4.75
CA GLY A 77 -0.33 -18.85 -5.87
C GLY A 77 -1.48 -17.88 -6.16
N TYR A 78 -1.93 -17.11 -5.17
CA TYR A 78 -2.92 -16.03 -5.38
C TYR A 78 -2.35 -14.75 -5.94
N LEU A 79 -1.05 -14.50 -5.79
CA LEU A 79 -0.42 -13.24 -6.19
C LEU A 79 -0.06 -13.28 -7.68
N GLY A 80 -1.08 -13.47 -8.52
CA GLY A 80 -0.96 -13.74 -9.95
C GLY A 80 -0.52 -12.53 -10.79
N ASP A 81 -0.74 -11.30 -10.33
CA ASP A 81 -0.29 -10.11 -11.02
C ASP A 81 1.09 -9.69 -10.56
N THR A 82 1.94 -9.26 -11.50
CA THR A 82 3.24 -8.65 -11.19
C THR A 82 3.34 -7.27 -11.80
N ARG A 83 3.82 -6.29 -11.04
CA ARG A 83 4.00 -4.91 -11.54
C ARG A 83 5.30 -4.30 -11.04
N VAL A 84 5.94 -3.55 -11.94
CA VAL A 84 6.97 -2.56 -11.62
C VAL A 84 6.48 -1.18 -12.00
N VAL A 85 6.44 -0.24 -11.07
CA VAL A 85 5.91 1.12 -11.35
C VAL A 85 6.60 2.17 -10.51
N VAL A 86 6.77 3.36 -11.10
CA VAL A 86 7.17 4.58 -10.39
C VAL A 86 5.98 5.53 -10.24
N THR A 87 5.57 5.77 -9.00
CA THR A 87 4.52 6.73 -8.64
C THR A 87 5.15 7.94 -7.97
N LEU A 88 4.65 9.13 -8.27
CA LEU A 88 5.21 10.39 -7.77
C LEU A 88 4.15 11.13 -6.95
N ALA A 89 4.57 11.68 -5.82
CA ALA A 89 3.76 12.60 -5.03
C ALA A 89 4.57 13.86 -4.70
N LYS A 90 3.88 14.99 -4.53
CA LYS A 90 4.41 16.19 -3.91
C LYS A 90 4.00 16.22 -2.44
N GLU A 91 4.92 16.56 -1.56
CA GLU A 91 4.60 16.82 -0.14
C GLU A 91 4.05 18.24 -0.02
N THR A 92 2.86 18.37 0.56
CA THR A 92 2.20 19.65 0.83
C THR A 92 2.84 20.34 2.04
N ALA A 93 2.49 21.60 2.29
CA ALA A 93 2.93 22.32 3.48
C ALA A 93 2.43 21.68 4.81
N SER A 94 1.33 20.91 4.75
CA SER A 94 0.80 20.13 5.88
C SER A 94 1.53 18.79 6.09
N GLY A 95 2.46 18.42 5.19
CA GLY A 95 3.13 17.12 5.20
C GLY A 95 2.32 15.99 4.55
N GLU A 96 1.18 16.30 3.93
CA GLU A 96 0.36 15.33 3.19
C GLU A 96 0.96 15.05 1.81
N LEU A 97 0.64 13.89 1.25
CA LEU A 97 1.09 13.50 -0.09
C LEU A 97 0.00 13.82 -1.11
N SER A 98 0.35 14.64 -2.09
CA SER A 98 -0.47 14.91 -3.27
C SER A 98 0.10 14.18 -4.49
N TYR A 99 -0.61 13.16 -4.97
CA TYR A 99 -0.15 12.32 -6.07
C TYR A 99 -0.24 13.03 -7.41
N LEU A 100 0.82 12.89 -8.22
CA LEU A 100 0.99 13.60 -9.48
C LEU A 100 0.79 12.67 -10.68
N THR A 101 -0.02 13.13 -11.63
CA THR A 101 -0.18 12.50 -12.96
C THR A 101 1.03 12.80 -13.86
N GLY A 102 1.56 14.01 -13.77
CA GLY A 102 2.79 14.43 -14.45
C GLY A 102 4.05 13.90 -13.76
N LYS A 103 5.08 13.60 -14.57
CA LYS A 103 6.39 13.14 -14.08
C LYS A 103 7.46 14.24 -14.03
N VAL A 104 7.14 15.44 -14.52
CA VAL A 104 8.03 16.60 -14.51
C VAL A 104 7.58 17.57 -13.41
N THR A 105 8.53 18.11 -12.64
CA THR A 105 8.20 19.03 -11.55
C THR A 105 7.72 20.37 -12.08
N GLY A 106 6.52 20.79 -11.67
CA GLY A 106 5.99 22.12 -11.99
C GLY A 106 6.71 23.24 -11.22
N GLU A 107 7.21 22.93 -10.03
CA GLU A 107 7.82 23.90 -9.12
C GLU A 107 8.91 23.27 -8.24
N LYS A 108 9.66 24.13 -7.55
CA LYS A 108 10.58 23.69 -6.48
C LYS A 108 9.78 23.14 -5.31
N GLY A 109 10.22 22.05 -4.69
CA GLY A 109 9.53 21.51 -3.53
C GLY A 109 10.06 20.18 -3.05
N LYS A 110 9.30 19.60 -2.13
CA LYS A 110 9.51 18.25 -1.62
C LYS A 110 8.63 17.28 -2.39
N TYR A 111 9.23 16.21 -2.85
CA TYR A 111 8.56 15.16 -3.61
C TYR A 111 8.93 13.80 -3.03
N VAL A 112 8.05 12.82 -3.24
CA VAL A 112 8.30 11.42 -2.89
C VAL A 112 8.06 10.58 -4.13
N ALA A 113 9.07 9.84 -4.56
CA ALA A 113 8.93 8.84 -5.61
C ALA A 113 8.92 7.44 -5.00
N PHE A 114 7.90 6.67 -5.36
CA PHE A 114 7.72 5.28 -4.96
C PHE A 114 8.00 4.39 -6.15
N MET A 115 9.02 3.55 -6.07
CA MET A 115 9.24 2.47 -7.04
C MET A 115 8.87 1.14 -6.40
N ASP A 116 7.77 0.56 -6.89
CA ASP A 116 7.27 -0.72 -6.39
C ASP A 116 7.62 -1.84 -7.36
N TYR A 117 8.13 -2.95 -6.83
CA TYR A 117 8.07 -4.28 -7.44
C TYR A 117 7.10 -5.10 -6.59
N ALA A 118 5.98 -5.56 -7.14
CA ALA A 118 4.97 -6.26 -6.35
C ALA A 118 4.35 -7.43 -7.11
N ASN A 119 4.15 -8.52 -6.39
CA ASN A 119 3.25 -9.63 -6.74
C ASN A 119 1.96 -9.42 -5.94
N PHE A 120 0.81 -9.30 -6.60
CA PHE A 120 -0.44 -8.95 -5.93
C PHE A 120 -1.66 -9.56 -6.63
N PHE A 121 -2.81 -9.43 -5.99
CA PHE A 121 -4.12 -9.50 -6.61
C PHE A 121 -4.92 -8.24 -6.23
N ILE A 122 -6.05 -8.04 -6.88
CA ILE A 122 -6.96 -6.92 -6.59
C ILE A 122 -8.05 -7.41 -5.66
N ASP A 123 -8.24 -6.69 -4.56
CA ASP A 123 -9.33 -6.91 -3.61
C ASP A 123 -10.21 -5.66 -3.54
N ASP A 124 -11.49 -5.84 -3.26
CA ASP A 124 -12.41 -4.72 -3.06
C ASP A 124 -12.28 -4.20 -1.62
N LEU A 125 -12.23 -2.87 -1.47
CA LEU A 125 -12.31 -2.22 -0.16
C LEU A 125 -13.78 -1.91 0.10
N SER A 126 -14.33 -2.48 1.16
CA SER A 126 -15.76 -2.35 1.49
C SER A 126 -16.00 -1.71 2.86
N ASP A 127 -17.00 -0.83 2.93
CA ASP A 127 -17.61 -0.33 4.16
C ASP A 127 -19.00 -0.97 4.28
N GLY A 128 -19.09 -2.03 5.09
CA GLY A 128 -20.27 -2.90 5.15
C GLY A 128 -20.53 -3.56 3.79
N SER A 129 -21.70 -3.33 3.21
CA SER A 129 -22.07 -3.86 1.89
C SER A 129 -21.65 -2.97 0.71
N THR A 130 -20.98 -1.84 0.97
CA THR A 130 -20.66 -0.86 -0.07
C THR A 130 -19.18 -0.96 -0.42
N VAL A 131 -18.87 -1.25 -1.69
CA VAL A 131 -17.51 -1.14 -2.21
C VAL A 131 -17.13 0.34 -2.35
N ILE A 132 -16.16 0.79 -1.57
CA ILE A 132 -15.66 2.17 -1.52
C ILE A 132 -14.37 2.36 -2.32
N GLY A 133 -13.72 1.27 -2.73
CA GLY A 133 -12.51 1.32 -3.54
C GLY A 133 -11.95 -0.05 -3.82
N ARG A 134 -10.69 -0.09 -4.28
CA ARG A 134 -9.93 -1.30 -4.58
C ARG A 134 -8.55 -1.22 -3.97
N ALA A 135 -8.01 -2.36 -3.57
CA ALA A 135 -6.68 -2.51 -3.01
C ALA A 135 -5.85 -3.45 -3.85
N ARG A 136 -4.56 -3.14 -3.99
CA ARG A 136 -3.55 -4.14 -4.35
C ARG A 136 -3.10 -4.85 -3.10
N VAL A 137 -3.46 -6.11 -2.98
CA VAL A 137 -3.09 -6.97 -1.86
C VAL A 137 -2.00 -7.92 -2.31
N GLY A 138 -0.82 -7.84 -1.69
CA GLY A 138 0.32 -8.59 -2.18
C GLY A 138 1.57 -8.48 -1.34
N VAL A 139 2.67 -8.90 -1.95
CA VAL A 139 4.00 -8.83 -1.36
C VAL A 139 4.98 -8.26 -2.38
N GLY A 140 6.10 -7.74 -1.91
CA GLY A 140 7.11 -7.20 -2.81
C GLY A 140 8.13 -6.32 -2.12
N LEU A 141 8.58 -5.33 -2.87
CA LEU A 141 9.65 -4.42 -2.53
C LEU A 141 9.23 -3.00 -2.89
N ARG A 142 9.58 -2.05 -2.04
CA ARG A 142 9.36 -0.63 -2.30
C ARG A 142 10.66 0.13 -2.05
N LEU A 143 11.03 0.92 -3.05
CA LEU A 143 12.03 1.97 -2.92
C LEU A 143 11.30 3.30 -2.79
N VAL A 144 11.59 4.04 -1.72
CA VAL A 144 11.06 5.38 -1.45
C VAL A 144 12.20 6.38 -1.60
N ALA A 145 12.10 7.27 -2.58
CA ALA A 145 13.02 8.40 -2.71
C ALA A 145 12.33 9.66 -2.19
N ARG A 146 12.87 10.24 -1.11
CA ARG A 146 12.44 11.55 -0.61
C ARG A 146 13.33 12.60 -1.21
N ILE A 147 12.74 13.54 -1.95
CA ILE A 147 13.43 14.41 -2.89
C ILE A 147 13.16 15.86 -2.49
N GLN A 148 14.22 16.63 -2.32
CA GLN A 148 14.17 18.09 -2.28
C GLN A 148 14.72 18.63 -3.59
N THR A 149 13.88 19.26 -4.40
CA THR A 149 14.36 19.88 -5.64
C THR A 149 14.94 21.26 -5.38
N ASN A 150 15.94 21.64 -6.18
CA ASN A 150 16.55 22.98 -6.17
C ASN A 150 15.98 23.87 -7.28
N LYS A 151 15.34 23.28 -8.29
CA LYS A 151 14.70 23.96 -9.41
C LYS A 151 13.42 23.22 -9.88
N LYS A 152 12.66 23.89 -10.74
CA LYS A 152 11.52 23.30 -11.47
C LYS A 152 11.98 22.61 -12.75
N GLY A 153 11.08 21.86 -13.39
CA GLY A 153 11.31 21.22 -14.69
C GLY A 153 12.20 19.99 -14.64
N ILE A 154 12.32 19.35 -13.47
CA ILE A 154 13.10 18.12 -13.29
C ILE A 154 12.19 16.93 -13.61
N ASP A 155 12.68 16.01 -14.43
CA ASP A 155 11.98 14.76 -14.74
C ASP A 155 12.25 13.70 -13.66
N LEU A 156 11.23 13.39 -12.87
CA LEU A 156 11.22 12.38 -11.81
C LEU A 156 10.51 11.09 -12.25
N GLY A 157 10.33 10.87 -13.56
CA GLY A 157 9.57 9.75 -14.10
C GLY A 157 10.21 8.39 -13.96
N SER A 158 11.50 8.33 -13.62
CA SER A 158 12.19 7.08 -13.28
C SER A 158 13.28 7.32 -12.25
N ILE A 159 13.61 6.28 -11.49
CA ILE A 159 14.64 6.39 -10.44
C ILE A 159 16.02 6.75 -11.02
N LEU A 160 16.35 6.26 -12.22
CA LEU A 160 17.60 6.59 -12.89
C LEU A 160 17.70 8.08 -13.27
N LYS A 161 16.60 8.67 -13.75
CA LYS A 161 16.55 10.11 -14.05
C LYS A 161 16.71 10.95 -12.78
N ILE A 162 16.13 10.50 -11.67
CA ILE A 162 16.31 11.12 -10.35
C ILE A 162 17.79 11.12 -9.95
N GLY A 163 18.49 9.99 -10.12
CA GLY A 163 19.93 9.90 -9.85
C GLY A 163 20.78 10.83 -10.71
N PHE A 164 20.48 10.92 -12.01
CA PHE A 164 21.17 11.84 -12.90
C PHE A 164 20.96 13.32 -12.52
N ALA A 165 19.74 13.69 -12.11
CA ALA A 165 19.44 15.03 -11.62
C ALA A 165 20.15 15.32 -10.28
N ALA A 166 20.28 14.32 -9.41
CA ALA A 166 21.03 14.43 -8.16
C ALA A 166 22.53 14.72 -8.40
N ASN A 167 23.15 13.98 -9.33
CA ASN A 167 24.57 14.17 -9.69
C ASN A 167 24.86 15.57 -10.27
N LYS A 168 23.84 16.23 -10.83
CA LYS A 168 23.91 17.61 -11.32
C LYS A 168 23.57 18.66 -10.25
N SER A 169 23.40 18.25 -8.99
CA SER A 169 22.98 19.12 -7.88
C SER A 169 21.63 19.81 -8.11
N GLU A 170 20.78 19.25 -8.98
CA GLU A 170 19.45 19.81 -9.28
C GLU A 170 18.41 19.41 -8.22
N LEU A 171 18.70 18.35 -7.47
CA LEU A 171 17.94 17.86 -6.33
C LEU A 171 18.87 17.18 -5.33
N SER A 172 18.37 16.96 -4.13
CA SER A 172 19.01 16.15 -3.09
C SER A 172 17.95 15.34 -2.36
N GLY A 173 18.37 14.44 -1.46
CA GLY A 173 17.42 13.64 -0.71
C GLY A 173 18.02 12.37 -0.15
N GLU A 174 17.14 11.44 0.20
CA GLU A 174 17.47 10.13 0.75
C GLU A 174 16.66 9.03 0.07
N LEU A 175 17.13 7.79 0.22
CA LEU A 175 16.45 6.60 -0.27
C LEU A 175 16.15 5.66 0.88
N GLU A 176 15.06 4.93 0.77
CA GLU A 176 14.75 3.80 1.64
C GLU A 176 14.33 2.60 0.80
N VAL A 177 14.85 1.42 1.12
CA VAL A 177 14.41 0.16 0.52
C VAL A 177 13.78 -0.70 1.60
N ARG A 178 12.55 -1.15 1.36
CA ARG A 178 11.83 -2.03 2.27
C ARG A 178 11.20 -3.21 1.56
N ALA A 179 11.19 -4.35 2.24
CA ALA A 179 10.38 -5.50 1.88
C ALA A 179 8.95 -5.33 2.43
N ILE A 180 7.95 -5.72 1.65
CA ILE A 180 6.54 -5.64 2.02
C ILE A 180 5.97 -7.04 1.99
N GLY A 181 5.50 -7.50 3.15
CA GLY A 181 4.82 -8.79 3.27
C GLY A 181 5.69 -10.03 3.06
N VAL A 182 7.01 -9.88 2.95
CA VAL A 182 7.98 -10.97 2.99
C VAL A 182 9.00 -10.76 4.09
N THR A 183 9.40 -11.82 4.76
CA THR A 183 10.44 -11.77 5.80
C THR A 183 11.17 -13.10 5.91
N SER A 184 12.49 -13.03 5.95
CA SER A 184 13.39 -14.10 6.35
C SER A 184 14.70 -13.46 6.86
N LYS A 185 15.57 -14.24 7.49
CA LYS A 185 16.90 -13.76 7.87
C LYS A 185 17.68 -13.24 6.66
N GLU A 186 17.65 -13.98 5.55
CA GLU A 186 18.35 -13.60 4.32
C GLU A 186 17.82 -12.29 3.72
N ILE A 187 16.49 -12.08 3.73
CA ILE A 187 15.91 -10.81 3.28
C ILE A 187 16.38 -9.65 4.16
N GLN A 188 16.42 -9.85 5.49
CA GLN A 188 16.89 -8.81 6.40
C GLN A 188 18.37 -8.46 6.17
N ASP A 189 19.21 -9.47 5.94
CA ASP A 189 20.64 -9.29 5.69
C ASP A 189 20.92 -8.60 4.33
N LEU A 190 20.01 -8.72 3.36
CA LEU A 190 20.12 -8.11 2.03
C LEU A 190 19.58 -6.68 1.94
N LEU A 191 18.73 -6.25 2.87
CA LEU A 191 18.11 -4.92 2.81
C LEU A 191 19.10 -3.84 3.29
N PRO A 192 19.33 -2.77 2.51
CA PRO A 192 20.22 -1.69 2.90
C PRO A 192 19.58 -0.72 3.90
N GLY A 193 18.28 -0.86 4.18
CA GLY A 193 17.50 0.07 5.00
C GLY A 193 17.43 1.46 4.36
N SER A 194 17.76 2.48 5.16
CA SER A 194 17.83 3.87 4.71
C SER A 194 19.23 4.23 4.22
N LEU A 195 19.31 4.80 3.02
CA LEU A 195 20.52 5.35 2.43
C LEU A 195 20.45 6.88 2.51
N PRO A 196 21.42 7.54 3.17
CA PRO A 196 21.31 8.95 3.54
C PRO A 196 21.42 9.91 2.35
N ASN A 197 21.99 9.46 1.23
CA ASN A 197 22.22 10.28 0.05
C ASN A 197 21.47 9.70 -1.14
N LEU A 198 20.67 10.55 -1.78
CA LEU A 198 20.10 10.29 -3.10
C LEU A 198 21.15 10.65 -4.16
N ASP A 199 21.78 9.63 -4.73
CA ASP A 199 22.73 9.73 -5.82
C ASP A 199 22.70 8.44 -6.66
N GLU A 200 23.41 8.43 -7.79
CA GLU A 200 23.46 7.26 -8.69
C GLU A 200 23.99 5.99 -7.99
N SER A 201 24.96 6.12 -7.09
CA SER A 201 25.54 4.99 -6.36
C SER A 201 24.55 4.37 -5.38
N SER A 202 23.77 5.20 -4.68
CA SER A 202 22.73 4.76 -3.74
C SER A 202 21.57 4.12 -4.49
N ILE A 203 21.20 4.66 -5.66
CA ILE A 203 20.18 4.05 -6.53
C ILE A 203 20.63 2.68 -7.01
N GLN A 204 21.88 2.55 -7.48
CA GLN A 204 22.42 1.27 -7.92
C GLN A 204 22.40 0.23 -6.78
N ARG A 205 22.91 0.60 -5.59
CA ARG A 205 22.87 -0.27 -4.40
C ARG A 205 21.45 -0.68 -4.02
N ALA A 206 20.49 0.24 -4.10
CA ALA A 206 19.09 -0.03 -3.83
C ALA A 206 18.49 -1.04 -4.84
N LEU A 207 18.76 -0.87 -6.14
CA LEU A 207 18.30 -1.77 -7.19
C LEU A 207 18.93 -3.16 -7.08
N GLU A 208 20.22 -3.25 -6.77
CA GLU A 208 20.92 -4.51 -6.53
C GLU A 208 20.33 -5.26 -5.34
N ALA A 209 20.07 -4.57 -4.23
CA ALA A 209 19.42 -5.16 -3.07
C ALA A 209 18.00 -5.64 -3.39
N MET A 210 17.21 -4.83 -4.11
CA MET A 210 15.87 -5.24 -4.56
C MET A 210 15.94 -6.49 -5.46
N ALA A 211 16.90 -6.56 -6.37
CA ALA A 211 17.08 -7.73 -7.23
C ALA A 211 17.45 -8.97 -6.41
N ALA A 212 18.35 -8.84 -5.43
CA ALA A 212 18.72 -9.93 -4.53
C ALA A 212 17.52 -10.41 -3.70
N VAL A 213 16.79 -9.50 -3.05
CA VAL A 213 15.60 -9.84 -2.25
C VAL A 213 14.50 -10.47 -3.10
N LYS A 214 14.31 -10.01 -4.34
CA LYS A 214 13.34 -10.61 -5.27
C LYS A 214 13.57 -12.11 -5.44
N THR A 215 14.81 -12.57 -5.50
CA THR A 215 15.12 -14.01 -5.60
C THR A 215 14.71 -14.81 -4.37
N LYS A 216 14.56 -14.15 -3.21
CA LYS A 216 14.24 -14.75 -1.91
C LYS A 216 12.75 -14.82 -1.60
N ILE A 217 11.89 -14.14 -2.38
CA ILE A 217 10.44 -14.10 -2.15
C ILE A 217 9.82 -15.51 -2.18
N HIS A 218 10.32 -16.38 -3.06
CA HIS A 218 9.80 -17.73 -3.27
C HIS A 218 10.54 -18.81 -2.49
N ASP A 219 11.55 -18.44 -1.69
CA ASP A 219 12.30 -19.40 -0.90
C ASP A 219 11.41 -20.03 0.18
N PRO A 220 11.48 -21.36 0.42
CA PRO A 220 10.63 -22.03 1.41
C PRO A 220 10.77 -21.48 2.83
N ALA A 221 11.93 -20.92 3.17
CA ALA A 221 12.22 -20.30 4.46
C ALA A 221 11.63 -18.89 4.62
N THR A 222 11.11 -18.28 3.55
CA THR A 222 10.52 -16.93 3.58
C THR A 222 9.08 -16.98 4.06
N SER A 223 8.80 -16.23 5.13
CA SER A 223 7.44 -15.99 5.60
C SER A 223 6.73 -15.02 4.66
N VAL A 224 5.55 -15.44 4.17
CA VAL A 224 4.71 -14.65 3.26
C VAL A 224 3.44 -14.20 3.99
N GLN A 225 3.24 -12.88 4.04
CA GLN A 225 2.11 -12.19 4.67
C GLN A 225 1.63 -11.05 3.77
N PRO A 226 0.70 -11.30 2.83
CA PRO A 226 0.19 -10.27 1.94
C PRO A 226 -0.32 -9.04 2.70
N ARG A 227 -0.02 -7.87 2.17
CA ARG A 227 -0.38 -6.55 2.72
C ARG A 227 -1.14 -5.75 1.67
N ILE A 228 -1.98 -4.82 2.11
CA ILE A 228 -2.52 -3.78 1.22
C ILE A 228 -1.38 -2.81 0.94
N MET A 229 -0.95 -2.71 -0.33
CA MET A 229 0.24 -1.93 -0.74
C MET A 229 -0.11 -0.62 -1.43
N ALA A 230 -1.27 -0.59 -2.09
CA ALA A 230 -1.78 0.56 -2.83
C ALA A 230 -3.30 0.50 -2.92
N VAL A 231 -3.94 1.66 -3.05
CA VAL A 231 -5.40 1.78 -3.12
C VAL A 231 -5.83 2.65 -4.28
N ALA A 232 -6.96 2.32 -4.89
CA ALA A 232 -7.69 3.16 -5.82
C ALA A 232 -9.07 3.43 -5.21
N LEU A 233 -9.38 4.70 -4.92
CA LEU A 233 -10.67 5.06 -4.33
C LEU A 233 -11.68 5.35 -5.43
N ASN A 234 -12.93 4.90 -5.26
CA ASN A 234 -14.00 5.22 -6.19
C ASN A 234 -14.66 6.54 -5.74
N GLU A 235 -14.78 7.52 -6.63
CA GLU A 235 -15.10 8.91 -6.29
C GLU A 235 -16.48 9.11 -5.65
N THR A 236 -17.40 8.15 -5.76
CA THR A 236 -18.82 8.41 -5.49
C THR A 236 -19.18 8.51 -4.00
N ASN A 237 -18.30 8.19 -3.05
CA ASN A 237 -18.68 8.19 -1.62
C ASN A 237 -17.61 8.64 -0.62
N MET A 238 -16.41 9.06 -1.06
CA MET A 238 -15.32 9.39 -0.13
C MET A 238 -14.94 10.88 -0.09
N LEU A 239 -15.22 11.68 -1.12
CA LEU A 239 -14.93 13.12 -1.08
C LEU A 239 -15.81 13.85 -0.06
N ASP A 240 -17.10 13.50 0.01
CA ASP A 240 -18.05 14.09 0.95
C ASP A 240 -17.87 13.59 2.40
N LYS A 241 -17.44 12.33 2.58
CA LYS A 241 -17.24 11.72 3.91
C LYS A 241 -15.87 12.03 4.53
N ALA A 242 -14.85 12.34 3.72
CA ALA A 242 -13.50 12.65 4.19
C ALA A 242 -13.28 14.14 4.54
N GLY A 243 -14.31 14.99 4.44
CA GLY A 243 -14.18 16.43 4.74
C GLY A 243 -13.26 17.19 3.78
N VAL A 244 -12.97 16.62 2.60
CA VAL A 244 -12.11 17.23 1.59
C VAL A 244 -12.94 18.24 0.81
N LYS A 245 -12.68 19.53 1.03
CA LYS A 245 -13.22 20.58 0.15
C LYS A 245 -12.36 20.62 -1.12
N PRO A 246 -12.95 20.50 -2.32
CA PRO A 246 -12.20 20.71 -3.54
C PRO A 246 -11.67 22.15 -3.56
N GLU A 247 -10.37 22.32 -3.86
CA GLU A 247 -9.85 23.64 -4.23
C GLU A 247 -10.61 24.09 -5.47
N LYS A 248 -11.42 25.14 -5.31
CA LYS A 248 -11.92 25.89 -6.46
C LYS A 248 -10.71 26.55 -7.09
N GLY A 249 -10.48 26.26 -8.37
CA GLY A 249 -9.56 27.03 -9.21
C GLY A 249 -9.93 28.51 -9.27
#